data_AF-A0A645DDL5-F1
#
_entry.id   AF-A0A645DDL5-F1
#
_cell.length_a   1.000
_cell.length_b   1.000
_cell.length_c   1.000
_cell.angle_alpha   90.00
_cell.angle_beta   90.00
_cell.angle_gamma   90.00
#
_symmetry.space_group_name_H-M   'P 1'
#
loop_
_entity.id
_entity.type
_entity.pdbx_description
1 polymer ?
#
loop_
_entity_poly.entity_id
_entity_poly.type
_entity_poly.pdbx_seq_one_letter_code
_entity_poly.pdbx_strand_id
1 'polypeptide(L)'
;MAEIPMSVLAGIMVIVAVKTFSWHSIQSATLRKLPVTETLVMLVTVAATVSTGNLAIGVVTGVMAMLILPRIVRSKRAATSETALPDREK
;
A
#
# COMPACT_ATOMS: atom_id res chain seq x y z
N MET A 1 -18.12 13.17 39.04
CA MET A 1 -17.27 12.96 37.85
C MET A 1 -18.06 12.12 36.88
N ALA A 2 -18.24 12.55 35.63
CA ALA A 2 -19.01 11.78 34.65
C ALA A 2 -18.27 10.46 34.38
N GLU A 3 -18.84 9.33 34.78
CA GLU A 3 -18.40 8.02 34.33
C GLU A 3 -18.73 7.91 32.84
N ILE A 4 -17.77 8.26 31.99
CA ILE A 4 -17.90 7.98 30.56
C ILE A 4 -17.73 6.47 30.41
N PRO A 5 -18.75 5.74 29.92
CA PRO A 5 -18.63 4.30 29.78
C PRO A 5 -17.54 3.99 28.76
N MET A 6 -16.67 3.03 29.09
CA MET A 6 -15.61 2.59 28.17
C MET A 6 -16.16 2.08 26.83
N SER A 7 -17.41 1.60 26.84
CA SER A 7 -18.16 1.18 25.64
C SER A 7 -18.42 2.32 24.66
N VAL A 8 -18.69 3.54 25.15
CA VAL A 8 -18.91 4.71 24.30
C VAL A 8 -17.62 5.08 23.56
N LEU A 9 -16.49 5.08 24.28
CA LEU A 9 -15.17 5.31 23.70
C LEU A 9 -14.80 4.25 22.67
N ALA A 10 -15.03 2.97 22.96
CA ALA A 10 -14.81 1.89 22.02
C ALA A 10 -15.65 2.04 20.74
N GLY A 11 -16.93 2.40 20.89
CA GLY A 11 -17.82 2.68 19.75
C GLY A 11 -17.30 3.82 18.87
N ILE A 12 -16.82 4.90 19.49
CA ILE A 12 -16.20 6.02 18.76
C ILE A 12 -14.94 5.56 18.03
N MET A 13 -14.08 4.76 18.67
CA MET A 13 -12.85 4.25 18.04
C MET A 13 -13.15 3.39 16.81
N VAL A 14 -14.20 2.56 16.84
CA VAL A 14 -14.63 1.77 15.67
C VAL A 14 -15.11 2.70 14.54
N ILE A 15 -15.91 3.72 14.84
CA ILE A 15 -16.36 4.69 13.84
C ILE A 15 -15.17 5.43 13.23
N VAL A 16 -14.20 5.85 14.04
CA VAL A 16 -12.97 6.50 13.56
C VAL A 16 -12.18 5.55 12.67
N ALA A 17 -11.96 4.30 13.08
CA ALA A 17 -11.24 3.31 12.28
C ALA A 17 -11.91 3.08 10.91
N VAL A 18 -13.24 2.94 10.87
CA VAL A 18 -13.99 2.79 9.62
C VAL A 18 -13.89 4.04 8.74
N LYS A 19 -13.87 5.24 9.34
CA LYS A 19 -13.67 6.49 8.59
C LYS A 19 -12.24 6.68 8.07
N THR A 20 -11.23 6.19 8.80
CA THR A 20 -9.82 6.24 8.39
C THR A 20 -9.52 5.20 7.32
N PHE A 21 -10.07 3.99 7.45
CA PHE A 21 -9.95 2.93 6.45
C PHE A 21 -10.91 3.16 5.28
N SER A 22 -10.45 3.89 4.26
CA SER A 22 -11.18 3.95 2.99
C SER A 22 -11.05 2.62 2.23
N TRP A 23 -12.09 1.78 2.28
CA TRP A 23 -12.16 0.54 1.48
C TRP A 23 -12.10 0.79 -0.03
N HIS A 24 -12.35 2.03 -0.45
CA HIS A 24 -12.18 2.49 -1.83
C HIS A 24 -10.72 2.44 -2.31
N SER A 25 -9.74 2.48 -1.40
CA SER A 25 -8.31 2.28 -1.71
C SER A 25 -7.99 0.85 -2.14
N ILE A 26 -8.78 -0.14 -1.68
CA ILE A 26 -8.68 -1.57 -2.04
C ILE A 26 -9.50 -1.87 -3.30
N GLN A 27 -10.35 -0.94 -3.74
CA GLN A 27 -11.22 -1.15 -4.90
C GLN A 27 -10.36 -1.25 -6.17
N SER A 28 -10.33 -2.45 -6.74
CA SER A 28 -9.52 -2.86 -7.90
C SER A 28 -9.62 -1.95 -9.12
N ALA A 29 -10.74 -1.23 -9.26
CA ALA A 29 -10.97 -0.24 -10.32
C ALA A 29 -10.04 0.99 -10.22
N THR A 30 -9.65 1.40 -9.01
CA THR A 30 -8.70 2.51 -8.75
C THR A 30 -7.25 2.00 -8.77
N LEU A 31 -7.01 0.80 -8.22
CA LEU A 31 -5.69 0.14 -8.20
C LEU A 31 -5.11 -0.13 -9.60
N ARG A 32 -5.95 -0.25 -10.64
CA ARG A 32 -5.49 -0.42 -12.03
C ARG A 32 -5.01 0.89 -12.67
N LYS A 33 -5.38 2.05 -12.11
CA LYS A 33 -4.91 3.38 -12.55
C LYS A 33 -3.71 3.87 -11.74
N LEU A 34 -3.51 3.34 -10.54
CA LEU A 34 -2.39 3.66 -9.67
C LEU A 34 -1.12 2.90 -10.12
N PRO A 35 0.08 3.49 -9.96
CA PRO A 35 1.32 2.81 -10.27
C PRO A 35 1.47 1.55 -9.41
N VAL A 36 1.78 0.41 -10.04
CA VAL A 36 1.92 -0.91 -9.38
C VAL A 36 2.82 -0.87 -8.13
N THR A 37 3.84 -0.01 -8.17
CA THR A 37 4.76 0.25 -7.06
C THR A 37 4.04 0.74 -5.80
N GLU A 38 3.07 1.64 -5.93
CA GLU A 38 2.36 2.25 -4.79
C GLU A 38 1.46 1.23 -4.09
N THR A 39 0.75 0.40 -4.86
CA THR A 39 -0.05 -0.72 -4.34
C THR A 39 0.80 -1.74 -3.60
N LEU A 40 1.99 -2.05 -4.13
CA LEU A 40 2.91 -2.99 -3.50
C LEU A 40 3.45 -2.45 -2.17
N VAL A 41 3.83 -1.16 -2.13
CA VAL A 41 4.29 -0.52 -0.90
C VAL A 41 3.17 -0.49 0.14
N MET A 42 1.95 -0.15 -0.26
CA MET A 42 0.77 -0.18 0.62
C MET A 42 0.54 -1.57 1.23
N LEU A 43 0.61 -2.64 0.43
CA LEU A 43 0.43 -4.01 0.92
C LEU A 43 1.53 -4.41 1.91
N VAL A 44 2.78 -4.07 1.61
CA VAL A 44 3.92 -4.40 2.46
C VAL A 44 3.82 -3.70 3.83
N THR A 45 3.44 -2.41 3.86
CA THR A 45 3.33 -1.67 5.14
C THR A 45 2.21 -2.18 6.02
N VAL A 46 1.05 -2.46 5.44
CA VAL A 46 -0.11 -2.98 6.18
C VAL A 46 0.19 -4.38 6.71
N ALA A 47 0.74 -5.26 5.87
CA ALA A 47 1.08 -6.63 6.28
C ALA A 47 2.09 -6.64 7.42
N ALA A 48 3.16 -5.83 7.33
CA ALA A 48 4.18 -5.74 8.38
C ALA A 48 3.64 -5.15 9.70
N THR A 49 2.77 -4.14 9.61
CA THR A 49 2.15 -3.51 10.79
C THR A 49 1.23 -4.49 11.52
N VAL A 50 0.37 -5.19 10.78
CA VAL A 50 -0.62 -6.12 11.34
C VAL A 50 0.06 -7.36 11.92
N SER A 51 1.08 -7.90 11.25
CA SER A 51 1.80 -9.09 11.74
C SER A 51 2.58 -8.83 13.03
N THR A 52 3.15 -7.62 13.17
CA THR A 52 4.03 -7.28 14.29
C THR A 52 3.32 -6.55 15.42
N GLY A 53 2.11 -6.02 15.17
CA GLY A 53 1.40 -5.17 16.13
C GLY A 53 2.12 -3.85 16.42
N ASN A 54 3.09 -3.46 15.59
CA ASN A 54 3.93 -2.28 15.80
C ASN A 54 3.97 -1.42 14.54
N LEU A 55 3.37 -0.24 14.64
CA LEU A 55 3.31 0.74 13.55
C LEU A 55 4.70 1.21 13.11
N ALA A 56 5.68 1.30 14.01
CA ALA A 56 7.02 1.76 13.67
C ALA A 56 7.72 0.81 12.70
N ILE A 57 7.55 -0.51 12.91
CA ILE A 57 8.14 -1.53 12.04
C ILE A 57 7.52 -1.43 10.64
N GLY A 58 6.20 -1.30 10.55
CA GLY A 58 5.52 -1.07 9.28
C GLY A 58 6.00 0.16 8.52
N VAL A 59 6.24 1.28 9.23
CA VAL A 59 6.76 2.52 8.62
C VAL A 59 8.18 2.33 8.08
N VAL A 60 9.09 1.74 8.87
CA VAL A 60 10.47 1.48 8.44
C VAL A 60 10.51 0.56 7.21
N THR A 61 9.77 -0.54 7.25
CA THR A 61 9.67 -1.46 6.11
C THR A 61 9.07 -0.77 4.87
N GLY A 62 8.07 0.09 5.06
CA GLY A 62 7.46 0.89 3.99
C GLY A 62 8.41 1.85 3.30
N VAL A 63 9.19 2.60 4.08
CA VAL A 63 10.20 3.52 3.55
C VAL A 63 11.25 2.75 2.76
N MET A 64 11.73 1.62 3.28
CA MET A 64 12.67 0.75 2.57
C MET A 64 12.09 0.22 1.27
N ALA A 65 10.84 -0.26 1.28
CA ALA A 65 10.16 -0.73 0.09
C ALA A 65 10.01 0.38 -0.96
N MET A 66 9.62 1.59 -0.56
CA MET A 66 9.45 2.74 -1.46
C MET A 66 10.76 3.23 -2.06
N LEU A 67 11.90 3.07 -1.37
CA LEU A 67 13.21 3.46 -1.91
C LEU A 67 13.74 2.47 -2.97
N ILE A 68 13.36 1.20 -2.85
CA ILE A 68 13.89 0.09 -3.67
C ILE A 68 12.98 -0.16 -4.88
N LEU A 69 11.66 -0.21 -4.67
CA LEU A 69 10.71 -0.69 -5.67
C LEU A 69 10.60 0.18 -6.93
N PRO A 70 10.62 1.52 -6.89
CA PRO A 70 10.61 2.35 -8.10
C PRO A 70 11.84 2.11 -8.98
N ARG A 71 13.00 1.88 -8.37
CA ARG A 71 14.25 1.57 -9.10
C ARG A 71 14.15 0.23 -9.81
N ILE A 72 13.65 -0.81 -9.12
CA ILE A 72 13.47 -2.15 -9.71
C ILE A 72 12.46 -2.11 -10.85
N VAL A 73 11.31 -1.45 -10.68
CA VAL A 73 10.26 -1.38 -11.70
C VAL A 73 10.73 -0.61 -12.94
N ARG A 74 11.47 0.50 -12.75
CA ARG A 74 12.04 1.27 -13.87
C ARG A 74 13.10 0.46 -14.64
N SER A 75 13.93 -0.30 -13.94
CA SER A 75 14.92 -1.19 -14.56
C SER A 75 14.27 -2.31 -15.37
N LYS A 76 13.15 -2.87 -14.91
CA LYS A 76 12.40 -3.90 -15.66
C LYS A 76 11.74 -3.34 -16.92
N ARG A 77 11.20 -2.11 -16.87
CA ARG A 77 10.61 -1.45 -18.05
C ARG A 77 11.66 -1.13 -19.13
N ALA A 78 12.88 -0.80 -18.74
CA ALA A 78 13.99 -0.61 -19.68
C ALA A 78 14.33 -1.91 -20.43
N ALA A 79 14.35 -3.06 -19.73
CA ALA A 79 14.63 -4.36 -20.34
C ALA A 79 13.51 -4.86 -21.27
N THR A 80 12.25 -4.47 -21.04
CA THR A 80 11.12 -4.87 -21.91
C THR A 80 11.05 -4.06 -23.21
N SER A 81 11.69 -2.89 -23.27
CA SER A 81 11.68 -2.06 -24.49
C SER A 81 12.64 -2.57 -25.57
N GLU A 82 13.60 -3.42 -25.23
CA GLU A 82 14.60 -3.96 -26.17
C GLU A 82 14.13 -5.22 -26.91
N THR A 83 12.98 -5.80 -26.53
CA THR A 83 12.38 -6.97 -27.23
C THR A 83 11.14 -6.61 -28.04
N ALA A 84 10.67 -5.35 -28.02
CA ALA A 84 9.48 -4.93 -28.75
C ALA A 84 9.73 -4.55 -30.23
N LEU A 85 10.99 -4.53 -30.68
CA LEU A 85 11.32 -4.47 -32.12
C LEU A 85 12.42 -5.48 -32.47
N PRO A 86 12.02 -6.70 -32.83
CA PRO A 86 12.67 -7.38 -33.94
C PRO A 86 11.67 -7.62 -35.07
N ASP A 87 12.05 -7.12 -36.24
CA ASP A 87 11.60 -7.52 -37.57
C ASP A 87 10.11 -7.47 -37.91
N ARG A 88 9.72 -6.29 -38.42
CA ARG A 88 8.85 -6.24 -39.60
C ARG A 88 9.68 -5.90 -40.84
N GLU A 89 10.69 -6.71 -41.13
CA GLU A 89 11.35 -6.80 -42.44
C GLU A 89 11.32 -8.26 -42.89
N LYS A 90 10.19 -8.69 -43.46
CA LYS A 90 10.09 -9.63 -44.58
C LYS A 90 8.81 -9.35 -45.35
#